data_AF-A0A968BTB6-F1
#
_entry.id   AF-A0A968BTB6-F1
#
_cell.length_a   1.000
_cell.length_b   1.000
_cell.length_c   1.000
_cell.angle_alpha   90.00
_cell.angle_beta   90.00
_cell.angle_gamma   90.00
#
_symmetry.space_group_name_H-M   'P 1'
#
loop_
_entity.id
_entity.type
_entity.pdbx_description
1 polymer ?
#
loop_
_entity_poly.entity_id
_entity_poly.type
_entity_poly.pdbx_seq_one_letter_code
_entity_poly.pdbx_strand_id
1 'polypeptide(L)'
;MRPIELALILVLASGPLWAQATHEKLAEHPRWKALLHINEGTTWRYQGRSYIDDPDFFLHESGATDALAELKASIRQLRPEGSEARCEFPARYRFLNQQLGWPDDGG
;
A
#
# COMPACT_ATOMS: atom_id res chain seq x y z
N MET A 1 -29.91 37.50 -41.42
CA MET A 1 -28.64 38.06 -40.91
C MET A 1 -28.42 37.51 -39.51
N ARG A 2 -27.36 36.71 -39.29
CA ARG A 2 -27.07 35.98 -38.05
C ARG A 2 -25.97 36.70 -37.24
N PRO A 3 -26.13 36.89 -35.92
CA PRO A 3 -25.01 36.94 -34.98
C PRO A 3 -24.94 35.57 -34.25
N ILE A 4 -23.95 34.72 -34.53
CA ILE A 4 -22.64 34.64 -33.85
C ILE A 4 -22.81 34.52 -32.33
N GLU A 5 -23.04 33.30 -31.85
CA GLU A 5 -22.84 32.93 -30.44
C GLU A 5 -21.42 32.39 -30.29
N LEU A 6 -20.55 33.18 -29.64
CA LEU A 6 -19.26 32.71 -29.13
C LEU A 6 -19.54 31.73 -27.98
N ALA A 7 -19.58 30.43 -28.27
CA ALA A 7 -19.48 29.41 -27.25
C ALA A 7 -18.01 29.27 -26.83
N LEU A 8 -17.65 29.95 -25.74
CA LEU A 8 -16.42 29.73 -24.97
C LEU A 8 -16.46 28.33 -24.37
N ILE A 9 -15.87 27.34 -25.05
CA ILE A 9 -15.67 26.01 -24.49
C ILE A 9 -14.37 26.04 -23.66
N LEU A 10 -14.50 26.35 -22.37
CA LEU A 10 -13.45 26.13 -21.39
C LEU A 10 -13.51 24.65 -20.95
N VAL A 11 -12.82 23.76 -21.69
CA VAL A 11 -12.63 22.38 -21.22
C VAL A 11 -11.63 22.41 -20.06
N LEU A 12 -12.14 22.43 -18.84
CA LEU A 12 -11.35 22.10 -17.65
C LEU A 12 -10.99 20.61 -17.76
N ALA A 13 -9.72 20.32 -18.08
CA ALA A 13 -9.15 18.99 -18.02
C ALA A 13 -9.02 18.57 -16.55
N SER A 14 -10.13 18.20 -15.93
CA SER A 14 -10.17 17.57 -14.60
C SER A 14 -9.77 16.10 -14.74
N GLY A 15 -8.50 15.85 -15.00
CA GLY A 15 -7.94 14.51 -14.79
C GLY A 15 -8.04 14.16 -13.30
N PRO A 16 -8.37 12.92 -12.93
CA PRO A 16 -8.39 12.55 -11.52
C PRO A 16 -6.96 12.66 -10.97
N LEU A 17 -6.75 13.52 -9.95
CA LEU A 17 -5.53 13.51 -9.15
C LEU A 17 -5.58 12.26 -8.26
N TRP A 18 -5.12 11.13 -8.79
CA TRP A 18 -4.77 9.99 -7.95
C TRP A 18 -3.50 10.37 -7.20
N ALA A 19 -3.65 10.87 -5.97
CA ALA A 19 -2.50 11.09 -5.11
C ALA A 19 -1.90 9.73 -4.77
N GLN A 20 -0.74 9.41 -5.35
CA GLN A 20 -0.02 8.20 -5.00
C GLN A 20 0.35 8.26 -3.52
N ALA A 21 -0.06 7.24 -2.77
CA ALA A 21 0.27 7.18 -1.35
C ALA A 21 1.78 7.02 -1.19
N THR A 22 2.38 7.85 -0.33
CA THR A 22 3.80 7.66 0.03
C THR A 22 3.95 6.39 0.85
N HIS A 23 5.14 5.79 0.85
CA HIS A 23 5.39 4.58 1.63
C HIS A 23 5.15 4.80 3.12
N GLU A 24 5.45 5.99 3.66
CA GLU A 24 5.18 6.36 5.05
C GLU A 24 3.68 6.33 5.34
N LYS A 25 2.86 6.93 4.47
CA LYS A 25 1.40 6.90 4.63
C LYS A 25 0.83 5.48 4.52
N LEU A 26 1.42 4.65 3.66
CA LEU A 26 1.01 3.25 3.54
C LEU A 26 1.42 2.40 4.73
N ALA A 27 2.60 2.65 5.30
CA ALA A 27 3.06 1.97 6.51
C ALA A 27 2.17 2.28 7.73
N GLU A 28 1.63 3.51 7.79
CA GLU A 28 0.69 3.92 8.83
C GLU A 28 -0.75 3.46 8.57
N HIS A 29 -1.05 2.91 7.40
CA HIS A 29 -2.39 2.53 7.00
C HIS A 29 -2.95 1.42 7.92
N PRO A 30 -4.17 1.54 8.49
CA PRO A 30 -4.71 0.56 9.45
C PRO A 30 -4.75 -0.86 8.89
N ARG A 31 -5.16 -1.00 7.63
CA ARG A 31 -5.13 -2.31 6.92
C ARG A 31 -3.73 -2.91 6.82
N TRP A 32 -2.69 -2.09 6.62
CA TRP A 32 -1.32 -2.59 6.56
C TRP A 32 -0.87 -3.09 7.94
N LYS A 33 -1.09 -2.28 8.99
CA LYS A 33 -0.81 -2.67 10.37
C LYS A 33 -1.53 -3.94 10.79
N ALA A 34 -2.79 -4.11 10.38
CA ALA A 34 -3.56 -5.32 10.61
C ALA A 34 -2.96 -6.56 9.92
N LEU A 35 -2.48 -6.43 8.67
CA LEU A 35 -1.77 -7.52 7.96
C LEU A 35 -0.46 -7.93 8.64
N LEU A 36 0.14 -7.03 9.41
CA LEU A 36 1.33 -7.28 10.21
C LEU A 36 1.00 -7.67 11.66
N HIS A 37 -0.29 -7.79 12.02
CA HIS A 37 -0.75 -8.00 13.40
C HIS A 37 -0.16 -7.01 14.41
N ILE A 38 0.04 -5.75 14.00
CA ILE A 38 0.56 -4.70 14.87
C ILE A 38 -0.49 -4.29 15.90
N ASN A 39 -0.06 -4.21 17.16
CA ASN A 39 -0.87 -3.74 18.26
C ASN A 39 -1.09 -2.23 18.18
N GLU A 40 -2.31 -1.83 17.84
CA GLU A 40 -2.78 -0.44 17.88
C GLU A 40 -3.42 -0.04 19.22
N GLY A 41 -3.42 -0.94 20.21
CA GLY A 41 -4.10 -0.80 21.50
C GLY A 41 -3.45 0.18 22.47
N THR A 42 -4.18 0.45 23.57
CA THR A 42 -3.94 1.52 24.54
C THR A 42 -2.94 1.19 25.65
N THR A 43 -2.51 -0.08 25.79
CA THR A 43 -1.55 -0.47 26.81
C THR A 43 -0.13 -0.25 26.28
N TRP A 44 0.57 0.75 26.85
CA TRP A 44 1.91 1.21 26.48
C TRP A 44 2.97 0.12 26.24
N ARG A 45 2.81 -1.07 26.82
CA ARG A 45 3.84 -2.10 26.85
C ARG A 45 4.10 -2.76 25.49
N TYR A 46 3.20 -2.64 24.50
CA TYR A 46 3.33 -3.31 23.20
C TYR A 46 2.82 -2.49 22.00
N GLN A 47 2.49 -1.21 22.21
CA GLN A 47 1.97 -0.36 21.14
C GLN A 47 2.98 -0.25 20.00
N GLY A 48 2.49 -0.40 18.76
CA GLY A 48 3.30 -0.27 17.55
C GLY A 48 4.17 -1.48 17.20
N ARG A 49 3.99 -2.62 17.88
CA ARG A 49 4.70 -3.88 17.59
C ARG A 49 3.74 -4.98 17.17
N SER A 50 4.20 -5.91 16.34
CA SER A 50 3.46 -7.12 15.99
C SER A 50 3.28 -8.03 17.21
N TYR A 51 2.14 -8.72 17.25
CA TYR A 51 1.91 -9.85 18.16
C TYR A 51 2.59 -11.15 17.69
N ILE A 52 3.07 -11.19 16.44
CA ILE A 52 3.80 -12.33 15.89
C ILE A 52 5.28 -12.17 16.26
N ASP A 53 5.84 -13.18 16.92
CA ASP A 53 7.24 -13.24 17.34
C ASP A 53 8.10 -14.17 16.45
N ASP A 54 7.48 -14.89 15.52
CA ASP A 54 8.15 -15.70 14.52
C ASP A 54 8.88 -14.80 13.50
N PRO A 55 10.22 -14.84 13.40
CA PRO A 55 10.97 -14.03 12.45
C PRO A 55 10.64 -14.40 10.99
N ASP A 56 10.24 -15.63 10.71
CA ASP A 56 9.94 -16.09 9.33
C ASP A 56 8.64 -15.47 8.79
N PHE A 57 7.80 -14.89 9.66
CA PHE A 57 6.62 -14.13 9.25
C PHE A 57 6.96 -12.79 8.55
N PHE A 58 8.16 -12.25 8.77
CA PHE A 58 8.55 -10.93 8.29
C PHE A 58 9.57 -11.02 7.15
N LEU A 59 9.34 -10.21 6.12
CA LEU A 59 10.26 -10.07 4.99
C LEU A 59 11.46 -9.16 5.31
N HIS A 60 11.38 -8.39 6.40
CA HIS A 60 12.45 -7.58 6.95
C HIS A 60 12.78 -8.01 8.39
N GLU A 61 14.06 -8.01 8.75
CA GLU A 61 14.54 -8.38 10.10
C GLU A 61 13.89 -7.58 11.24
N SER A 62 13.57 -6.31 10.98
CA SER A 62 12.91 -5.41 11.95
C SER A 62 11.39 -5.31 11.76
N GLY A 63 10.80 -6.13 10.86
CA GLY A 63 9.41 -5.98 10.41
C GLY A 63 8.37 -6.09 11.52
N ALA A 64 8.68 -6.81 12.59
CA ALA A 64 7.85 -6.90 13.80
C ALA A 64 7.68 -5.57 14.53
N THR A 65 8.59 -4.62 14.33
CA THR A 65 8.64 -3.33 15.05
C THR A 65 8.69 -2.12 14.13
N ASP A 66 8.95 -2.33 12.84
CA ASP A 66 9.06 -1.28 11.83
C ASP A 66 8.19 -1.65 10.62
N ALA A 67 6.94 -1.16 10.66
CA ALA A 67 5.96 -1.38 9.60
C ALA A 67 6.42 -0.82 8.24
N LEU A 68 7.25 0.23 8.24
CA LEU A 68 7.76 0.85 7.02
C LEU A 68 8.88 0.02 6.39
N ALA A 69 9.78 -0.53 7.22
CA ALA A 69 10.80 -1.46 6.75
C ALA A 69 10.15 -2.71 6.12
N GLU A 70 9.13 -3.26 6.78
CA GLU A 70 8.38 -4.40 6.28
C GLU A 70 7.62 -4.09 4.99
N LEU A 71 7.01 -2.90 4.88
CA LEU A 71 6.33 -2.45 3.66
C LEU A 71 7.32 -2.37 2.50
N LYS A 72 8.49 -1.77 2.72
CA LYS A 72 9.53 -1.63 1.69
C LYS A 72 10.07 -3.00 1.27
N ALA A 73 10.26 -3.94 2.20
CA ALA A 73 10.66 -5.31 1.86
C ALA A 73 9.58 -6.03 1.05
N SER A 74 8.32 -5.92 1.48
CA SER A 74 7.16 -6.46 0.77
C SER A 74 7.05 -5.92 -0.66
N ILE A 75 7.23 -4.62 -0.87
CA ILE A 75 7.24 -4.02 -2.21
C ILE A 75 8.35 -4.62 -3.09
N ARG A 76 9.55 -4.81 -2.54
CA ARG A 76 10.68 -5.37 -3.31
C ARG A 76 10.41 -6.82 -3.73
N GLN A 77 9.86 -7.63 -2.84
CA GLN A 77 9.69 -9.06 -3.07
C GLN A 77 8.41 -9.41 -3.82
N LEU A 78 7.33 -8.65 -3.63
CA LEU A 78 6.02 -8.95 -4.21
C LEU A 78 5.79 -8.29 -5.57
N ARG A 79 6.51 -7.21 -5.90
CA ARG A 79 6.31 -6.50 -7.18
C ARG A 79 6.68 -7.33 -8.42
N PRO A 80 7.80 -8.08 -8.46
CA PRO A 80 8.15 -8.87 -9.64
C PRO A 80 7.03 -9.83 -10.04
N GLU A 81 6.75 -9.91 -11.35
CA GLU A 81 5.77 -10.86 -11.89
C GLU A 81 6.18 -12.30 -11.56
N GLY A 82 5.21 -13.13 -11.18
CA GLY A 82 5.46 -14.55 -10.85
C GLY A 82 6.31 -14.80 -9.59
N SER A 83 6.53 -13.80 -8.73
CA SER A 83 7.26 -13.98 -7.47
C SER A 83 6.57 -15.00 -6.54
N GLU A 84 7.31 -16.00 -6.07
CA GLU A 84 6.82 -17.01 -5.10
C GLU A 84 6.32 -16.36 -3.80
N ALA A 85 6.88 -15.21 -3.42
CA ALA A 85 6.44 -14.45 -2.25
C ALA A 85 4.96 -14.01 -2.35
N ARG A 86 4.39 -13.91 -3.56
CA ARG A 86 2.95 -13.61 -3.73
C ARG A 86 2.07 -14.76 -3.29
N CYS A 87 2.53 -16.01 -3.45
CA CYS A 87 1.83 -17.20 -2.95
C CYS A 87 1.88 -17.29 -1.42
N GLU A 88 3.00 -16.86 -0.83
CA GLU A 88 3.18 -16.83 0.62
C GLU A 88 2.44 -15.66 1.29
N PHE A 89 2.42 -14.48 0.65
CA PHE A 89 1.82 -13.26 1.19
C PHE A 89 0.71 -12.66 0.29
N PRO A 90 -0.34 -13.42 -0.08
CA PRO A 90 -1.33 -12.98 -1.05
C PRO A 90 -2.12 -11.75 -0.60
N ALA A 91 -2.37 -11.62 0.71
CA ALA A 91 -3.07 -10.47 1.27
C ALA A 91 -2.22 -9.19 1.23
N ARG A 92 -0.90 -9.30 1.44
CA ARG A 92 0.04 -8.17 1.34
C ARG A 92 0.17 -7.72 -0.10
N TYR A 93 0.26 -8.66 -1.06
CA TYR A 93 0.27 -8.36 -2.48
C TYR A 93 -0.99 -7.58 -2.91
N ARG A 94 -2.19 -8.11 -2.60
CA ARG A 94 -3.46 -7.46 -2.95
C ARG A 94 -3.57 -6.04 -2.38
N PHE A 95 -3.12 -5.84 -1.14
CA PHE A 95 -3.08 -4.51 -0.55
C PHE A 95 -2.14 -3.57 -1.31
N LEU A 96 -0.89 -3.97 -1.54
CA LEU A 96 0.10 -3.14 -2.22
C LEU A 96 -0.29 -2.84 -3.67
N ASN A 97 -0.79 -3.84 -4.40
CA ASN A 97 -1.26 -3.66 -5.77
C ASN A 97 -2.38 -2.61 -5.83
N GLN A 98 -3.38 -2.71 -4.93
CA GLN A 98 -4.47 -1.74 -4.87
C GLN A 98 -3.99 -0.31 -4.56
N GLN A 99 -2.98 -0.16 -3.70
CA GLN A 99 -2.51 1.15 -3.26
C GLN A 99 -1.50 1.80 -4.23
N LEU A 100 -0.73 0.99 -4.95
CA LEU A 100 0.36 1.44 -5.81
C LEU A 100 0.04 1.34 -7.30
N GLY A 101 -1.09 0.70 -7.66
CA GLY A 101 -1.54 0.54 -9.04
C GLY A 101 -0.57 -0.28 -9.88
N TRP A 102 -0.15 -1.44 -9.40
CA TRP A 102 0.69 -2.33 -10.21
C TRP A 102 -0.13 -2.92 -11.36
N PRO A 103 0.51 -3.23 -12.50
CA PRO A 103 -0.16 -3.94 -13.60
C PRO A 103 -0.76 -5.25 -13.10
N ASP A 104 -2.00 -5.55 -13.50
CA ASP A 104 -2.62 -6.84 -13.22
C ASP A 104 -2.02 -7.91 -14.15
N ASP A 105 -1.24 -8.82 -13.57
CA ASP A 105 -0.62 -9.95 -14.25
C ASP A 105 -1.28 -11.28 -13.88
N GLY A 106 -2.47 -11.25 -13.26
CA GLY A 106 -3.24 -12.45 -12.95
C GLY A 106 -2.63 -13.34 -11.87
N GLY A 107 -2.05 -12.70 -10.84
CA GLY A 107 -1.22 -13.31 -9.79
C GLY A 107 -1.79 -14.53 -9.06
#